data_AF-A0A960UJB9-F1
#
_entry.id   AF-A0A960UJB9-F1
#
_cell.length_a   1.000
_cell.length_b   1.000
_cell.length_c   1.000
_cell.angle_alpha   90.00
_cell.angle_beta   90.00
_cell.angle_gamma   90.00
#
_symmetry.space_group_name_H-M   'P 1'
#
loop_
_entity.id
_entity.type
_entity.pdbx_description
1 polymer ?
#
loop_
_entity_poly.entity_id
_entity_poly.type
_entity_poly.pdbx_seq_one_letter_code
_entity_poly.pdbx_strand_id
1 'polypeptide(L)'
;MSPHESSPYMCIDPPIGDQIWRLELPETDASLREQLEAHVSACQACQLLRQLDQRARVLARQDALGRRETRLSGWLSLRGWMRPPVFAGAALVAAALAALIMPPRPVDLGGISRGAEDARFLRPVEGEVVGAGRHRLAWTPVEGASGYRVELRDSQGERVWSGESASPSAELPVTVALEPGTEYRALLGTQPADLLPPGGVSVAFRVGSPLRVALHRLRWTSPVLQGVGLVAAGLLIVFTVFRRGR
;
A
#
# COMPACT_ATOMS: atom_id res chain seq x y z
N MET A 1 41.25 15.24 -13.34
CA MET A 1 40.09 15.78 -12.59
C MET A 1 38.87 15.49 -13.42
N SER A 2 38.18 14.38 -13.12
CA SER A 2 36.89 14.08 -13.74
C SER A 2 35.87 15.03 -13.12
N PRO A 3 35.07 15.77 -13.91
CA PRO A 3 33.96 16.53 -13.35
C PRO A 3 33.07 15.54 -12.63
N HIS A 4 32.83 15.75 -11.34
CA HIS A 4 31.84 14.99 -10.59
C HIS A 4 30.51 15.17 -11.31
N GLU A 5 30.06 14.12 -11.98
CA GLU A 5 28.73 14.02 -12.53
C GLU A 5 27.77 14.00 -11.34
N SER A 6 27.34 15.20 -10.94
CA SER A 6 26.35 15.37 -9.89
C SER A 6 25.11 14.63 -10.34
N SER A 7 24.71 13.63 -9.57
CA SER A 7 23.46 12.91 -9.79
C SER A 7 22.35 13.92 -10.10
N PRO A 8 21.53 13.72 -11.15
CA PRO A 8 20.50 14.67 -11.58
C PRO A 8 19.43 14.93 -10.50
N TYR A 9 19.50 14.22 -9.39
CA TYR A 9 18.63 14.32 -8.23
C TYR A 9 19.20 15.12 -7.06
N MET A 10 20.42 15.66 -7.17
CA MET A 10 20.99 16.51 -6.12
C MET A 10 20.71 17.99 -6.41
N CYS A 11 20.32 18.71 -5.36
CA CYS A 11 20.18 20.16 -5.41
C CYS A 11 21.54 20.82 -5.68
N ILE A 12 21.56 21.83 -6.55
CA ILE A 12 22.80 22.55 -6.92
C ILE A 12 23.29 23.48 -5.81
N ASP A 13 22.40 23.89 -4.90
CA ASP A 13 22.68 24.74 -3.74
C ASP A 13 21.87 24.24 -2.53
N PRO A 14 22.40 23.26 -1.77
CA PRO A 14 21.65 22.64 -0.67
C PRO A 14 21.13 23.62 0.39
N PRO A 15 21.89 24.64 0.84
CA PRO A 15 21.37 25.66 1.77
C PRO A 15 20.12 26.41 1.28
N ILE A 16 19.99 26.66 -0.03
CA ILE A 16 18.80 27.25 -0.63
C ILE A 16 17.71 26.19 -0.83
N GLY A 17 18.08 25.00 -1.31
CA GLY A 17 17.17 23.88 -1.51
C GLY A 17 16.46 23.44 -0.24
N ASP A 18 17.15 23.49 0.90
CA ASP A 18 16.55 23.30 2.21
C ASP A 18 15.48 24.38 2.40
N GLN A 19 15.70 25.65 2.15
CA GLN A 19 14.68 26.67 2.45
C GLN A 19 13.44 26.70 1.52
N ILE A 20 13.30 25.78 0.56
CA ILE A 20 12.24 25.77 -0.46
C ILE A 20 10.81 25.80 0.10
N TRP A 21 10.56 25.15 1.25
CA TRP A 21 9.23 25.14 1.88
C TRP A 21 8.78 26.52 2.36
N ARG A 22 9.72 27.46 2.56
CA ARG A 22 9.40 28.83 2.96
C ARG A 22 8.68 29.60 1.86
N LEU A 23 8.77 29.21 0.59
CA LEU A 23 8.03 29.87 -0.50
C LEU A 23 6.51 29.95 -0.25
N GLU A 24 5.98 29.06 0.57
CA GLU A 24 4.54 28.95 0.84
C GLU A 24 4.10 29.66 2.10
N LEU A 25 5.05 30.12 2.92
CA LEU A 25 4.76 30.91 4.10
C LEU A 25 4.49 32.35 3.68
N PRO A 26 3.38 32.95 4.14
CA PRO A 26 3.04 34.33 3.81
C PRO A 26 4.08 35.31 4.39
N GLU A 27 4.68 34.99 5.54
CA GLU A 27 5.73 35.79 6.20
C GLU A 27 7.13 35.73 5.53
N THR A 28 7.31 35.01 4.43
CA THR A 28 8.63 34.93 3.79
C THR A 28 9.04 36.27 3.21
N ASP A 29 10.27 36.68 3.58
CA ASP A 29 10.90 37.91 3.09
C ASP A 29 10.91 37.97 1.56
N ALA A 30 10.71 39.15 0.99
CA ALA A 30 10.60 39.32 -0.47
C ALA A 30 11.89 38.94 -1.21
N SER A 31 13.06 39.28 -0.66
CA SER A 31 14.36 38.93 -1.25
C SER A 31 14.61 37.43 -1.17
N LEU A 32 14.30 36.80 -0.03
CA LEU A 32 14.39 35.35 0.09
C LEU A 32 13.43 34.62 -0.87
N ARG A 33 12.20 35.13 -1.04
CA ARG A 33 11.23 34.57 -1.98
C ARG A 33 11.76 34.63 -3.42
N GLU A 34 12.29 35.77 -3.85
CA GLU A 34 12.88 35.93 -5.18
C GLU A 34 14.07 34.96 -5.40
N GLN A 35 14.96 34.83 -4.42
CA GLN A 35 16.07 33.86 -4.48
C GLN A 35 15.60 32.42 -4.60
N LEU A 36 14.59 32.03 -3.82
CA LEU A 36 14.02 30.69 -3.86
C LEU A 36 13.30 30.43 -5.20
N GLU A 37 12.56 31.39 -5.74
CA GLU A 37 11.90 31.28 -7.05
C GLU A 37 12.92 31.13 -8.18
N ALA A 38 13.97 31.96 -8.18
CA ALA A 38 15.07 31.86 -9.11
C ALA A 38 15.74 30.47 -9.02
N HIS A 39 16.04 30.00 -7.81
CA HIS A 39 16.64 28.68 -7.60
C HIS A 39 15.74 27.54 -8.11
N VAL A 40 14.44 27.56 -7.78
CA VAL A 40 13.50 26.54 -8.25
C VAL A 40 13.39 26.55 -9.77
N SER A 41 13.44 27.72 -10.42
CA SER A 41 13.43 27.77 -11.89
C SER A 41 14.66 27.13 -12.53
N ALA A 42 15.81 27.16 -11.84
CA ALA A 42 17.08 26.63 -12.35
C ALA A 42 17.38 25.18 -11.91
N CYS A 43 16.83 24.70 -10.80
CA CYS A 43 17.16 23.40 -10.21
C CYS A 43 16.05 22.35 -10.39
N GLN A 44 16.31 21.33 -11.22
CA GLN A 44 15.35 20.25 -11.51
C GLN A 44 14.92 19.44 -10.27
N ALA A 45 15.84 19.18 -9.34
CA ALA A 45 15.53 18.46 -8.10
C ALA A 45 14.50 19.22 -7.24
N CYS A 46 14.67 20.53 -7.11
CA CYS A 46 13.75 21.41 -6.39
C CYS A 46 12.38 21.55 -7.10
N GLN A 47 12.35 21.56 -8.43
CA GLN A 47 11.09 21.52 -9.18
C GLN A 47 10.30 20.24 -8.91
N LEU A 48 10.98 19.08 -8.93
CA LEU A 48 10.35 17.80 -8.67
C LEU A 48 9.77 17.74 -7.26
N LEU A 49 10.51 18.23 -6.25
CA LEU A 49 10.04 18.31 -4.87
C LEU A 49 8.76 19.17 -4.74
N ARG A 50 8.70 20.34 -5.40
CA ARG A 50 7.49 21.18 -5.40
C ARG A 50 6.30 20.50 -6.06
N GLN A 51 6.51 19.81 -7.18
CA GLN A 51 5.42 19.09 -7.86
C GLN A 51 4.85 17.96 -6.99
N LEU A 52 5.72 17.23 -6.27
CA LEU A 52 5.29 16.18 -5.34
C LEU A 52 4.48 16.75 -4.17
N ASP A 53 4.93 17.85 -3.56
CA ASP A 53 4.19 18.50 -2.46
C ASP A 53 2.81 19.00 -2.91
N GLN A 54 2.73 19.65 -4.08
CA GLN A 54 1.46 20.10 -4.65
C GLN A 54 0.48 18.94 -4.86
N ARG A 55 0.95 17.80 -5.40
CA ARG A 55 0.12 16.59 -5.56
C ARG A 55 -0.33 16.02 -4.22
N ALA A 56 0.55 15.96 -3.23
CA ALA A 56 0.22 15.48 -1.89
C ALA A 56 -0.89 16.33 -1.24
N ARG A 57 -0.84 17.66 -1.40
CA ARG A 57 -1.89 18.57 -0.90
C ARG A 57 -3.23 18.39 -1.59
N VAL A 58 -3.23 18.18 -2.92
CA VAL A 58 -4.46 17.90 -3.66
C VAL A 58 -5.12 16.62 -3.14
N LEU A 59 -4.34 15.55 -2.95
CA LEU A 59 -4.81 14.29 -2.41
C LEU A 59 -5.34 14.43 -0.98
N ALA A 60 -4.63 15.19 -0.13
CA ALA A 60 -5.07 15.45 1.25
C ALA A 60 -6.41 16.21 1.31
N ARG A 61 -6.63 17.18 0.40
CA ARG A 61 -7.91 17.89 0.29
C ARG A 61 -9.04 16.99 -0.20
N GLN A 62 -8.77 16.12 -1.18
CA GLN A 62 -9.77 15.16 -1.67
C GLN A 62 -10.21 14.17 -0.58
N ASP A 63 -9.27 13.67 0.23
CA ASP A 63 -9.59 12.78 1.36
C ASP A 63 -10.38 13.49 2.47
N ALA A 64 -10.13 14.78 2.69
CA ALA A 64 -10.93 15.60 3.61
C ALA A 64 -12.38 15.78 3.13
N LEU A 65 -12.60 15.91 1.81
CA LEU A 65 -13.92 16.04 1.21
C LEU A 65 -14.68 14.69 1.20
N GLY A 66 -14.01 13.60 0.79
CA GLY A 66 -14.62 12.25 0.76
C GLY A 66 -15.06 11.73 2.14
N ARG A 67 -14.35 12.12 3.21
CA ARG A 67 -14.77 11.82 4.59
C ARG A 67 -16.01 12.60 5.06
N ARG A 68 -16.32 13.75 4.45
CA ARG A 68 -17.47 14.56 4.86
C ARG A 68 -18.78 14.06 4.26
N GLU A 69 -18.72 13.49 3.06
CA GLU A 69 -19.91 13.03 2.33
C GLU A 69 -20.47 11.70 2.87
N THR A 70 -19.62 10.86 3.48
CA THR A 70 -20.05 9.59 4.10
C THR A 70 -20.77 9.74 5.44
N ARG A 71 -20.77 10.94 6.08
CA ARG A 71 -21.47 11.17 7.35
C ARG A 71 -22.91 11.68 7.23
N LEU A 72 -23.32 12.22 6.09
CA LEU A 72 -24.61 12.92 5.98
C LEU A 72 -25.69 12.16 5.18
N SER A 73 -25.34 11.14 4.40
CA SER A 73 -26.31 10.36 3.62
C SER A 73 -26.89 9.14 4.36
N GLY A 74 -26.35 8.76 5.53
CA GLY A 74 -26.79 7.57 6.28
C GLY A 74 -27.88 7.80 7.33
N TRP A 75 -28.17 9.04 7.73
CA TRP A 75 -28.97 9.29 8.96
C TRP A 75 -30.42 9.72 8.72
N LEU A 76 -30.83 10.03 7.49
CA LEU A 76 -32.17 10.60 7.23
C LEU A 76 -33.19 9.66 6.55
N SER A 77 -32.89 8.39 6.28
CA SER A 77 -33.83 7.48 5.58
C SER A 77 -34.39 6.30 6.40
N LEU A 78 -34.08 6.16 7.69
CA LEU A 78 -34.49 4.98 8.49
C LEU A 78 -35.48 5.24 9.63
N ARG A 79 -36.16 6.39 9.66
CA ARG A 79 -37.09 6.72 10.77
C ARG A 79 -38.53 6.22 10.58
N GLY A 80 -38.87 5.52 9.51
CA GLY A 80 -40.24 5.06 9.38
C GLY A 80 -40.46 4.06 8.27
N TRP A 81 -40.07 2.79 8.50
CA TRP A 81 -40.89 1.64 8.11
C TRP A 81 -40.24 0.31 8.52
N MET A 82 -41.10 -0.55 9.06
CA MET A 82 -40.98 -2.00 9.21
C MET A 82 -40.14 -2.58 10.35
N ARG A 83 -40.89 -3.30 11.21
CA ARG A 83 -40.48 -4.31 12.18
C ARG A 83 -39.31 -5.16 11.63
N PRO A 84 -38.24 -5.43 12.42
CA PRO A 84 -37.10 -6.18 11.93
C PRO A 84 -37.48 -7.64 11.67
N PRO A 85 -37.41 -8.17 10.45
CA PRO A 85 -37.47 -9.61 10.24
C PRO A 85 -36.16 -10.22 10.74
N VAL A 86 -36.27 -11.36 11.41
CA VAL A 86 -35.17 -12.17 12.02
C VAL A 86 -34.10 -12.61 10.99
N PHE A 87 -34.32 -12.33 9.69
CA PHE A 87 -33.43 -12.68 8.58
C PHE A 87 -32.29 -11.68 8.33
N ALA A 88 -32.24 -10.52 9.00
CA ALA A 88 -31.17 -9.55 8.80
C ALA A 88 -29.78 -10.05 9.25
N GLY A 89 -29.71 -11.00 10.20
CA GLY A 89 -28.44 -11.52 10.70
C GLY A 89 -27.66 -12.35 9.68
N ALA A 90 -28.36 -13.16 8.86
CA ALA A 90 -27.71 -14.11 7.96
C ALA A 90 -27.00 -13.41 6.79
N ALA A 91 -27.60 -12.36 6.22
CA ALA A 91 -27.01 -11.61 5.11
C ALA A 91 -25.70 -10.90 5.53
N LEU A 92 -25.65 -10.40 6.77
CA LEU A 92 -24.47 -9.72 7.32
C LEU A 92 -23.30 -10.69 7.53
N VAL A 93 -23.58 -11.88 8.05
CA VAL A 93 -22.57 -12.94 8.22
C VAL A 93 -22.05 -13.41 6.86
N ALA A 94 -22.94 -13.60 5.87
CA ALA A 94 -22.55 -13.99 4.52
C ALA A 94 -21.67 -12.94 3.84
N ALA A 95 -21.99 -11.65 3.97
CA ALA A 95 -21.19 -10.56 3.41
C ALA A 95 -19.81 -10.45 4.09
N ALA A 96 -19.73 -10.60 5.41
CA ALA A 96 -18.45 -10.61 6.14
C ALA A 96 -17.57 -11.83 5.74
N LEU A 97 -18.17 -13.00 5.54
CA LEU A 97 -17.48 -14.18 5.04
C LEU A 97 -17.00 -13.99 3.59
N ALA A 98 -17.84 -13.42 2.72
CA ALA A 98 -17.46 -13.12 1.33
C ALA A 98 -16.29 -12.12 1.27
N ALA A 99 -16.28 -11.11 2.14
CA ALA A 99 -15.18 -10.16 2.26
C ALA A 99 -13.86 -10.78 2.74
N LEU A 100 -13.92 -11.85 3.55
CA LEU A 100 -12.73 -12.62 3.94
C LEU A 100 -12.17 -13.47 2.80
N ILE A 101 -13.02 -13.88 1.85
CA ILE A 101 -12.65 -14.72 0.70
C ILE A 101 -12.15 -13.87 -0.48
N MET A 102 -12.64 -12.64 -0.65
CA MET A 102 -12.24 -11.78 -1.75
C MET A 102 -10.77 -11.36 -1.65
N PRO A 103 -9.97 -11.50 -2.73
CA PRO A 103 -8.59 -11.03 -2.74
C PRO A 103 -8.55 -9.49 -2.60
N PRO A 104 -7.56 -8.93 -1.89
CA PRO A 104 -7.38 -7.48 -1.86
C PRO A 104 -7.24 -6.96 -3.28
N ARG A 105 -7.94 -5.86 -3.60
CA ARG A 105 -7.72 -5.18 -4.88
C ARG A 105 -6.30 -4.61 -4.88
N PRO A 106 -5.48 -4.87 -5.90
CA PRO A 106 -4.18 -4.23 -6.02
C PRO A 106 -4.42 -2.71 -6.03
N VAL A 107 -3.71 -2.00 -5.15
CA VAL A 107 -3.70 -0.54 -5.14
C VAL A 107 -2.68 -0.14 -6.20
N ASP A 108 -3.14 0.50 -7.27
CA ASP A 108 -2.25 1.15 -8.23
C ASP A 108 -1.60 2.36 -7.53
N LEU A 109 -0.48 2.09 -6.86
CA LEU A 109 0.45 3.13 -6.49
C LEU A 109 1.21 3.45 -7.76
N GLY A 110 0.94 4.61 -8.36
CA GLY A 110 1.52 5.11 -9.61
C GLY A 110 3.03 5.34 -9.53
N GLY A 111 3.77 4.29 -9.22
CA GLY A 111 5.22 4.20 -9.31
C GLY A 111 5.62 4.19 -10.78
N ILE A 112 6.64 4.96 -11.09
CA ILE A 112 7.20 5.11 -12.43
C ILE A 112 7.92 3.79 -12.78
N SER A 113 7.24 2.87 -13.44
CA SER A 113 7.85 1.65 -14.00
C SER A 113 8.54 2.01 -15.31
N ARG A 114 9.85 1.75 -15.43
CA ARG A 114 10.57 1.77 -16.72
C ARG A 114 10.88 0.33 -17.14
N GLY A 115 10.42 -0.09 -18.32
CA GLY A 115 10.99 -1.23 -19.06
C GLY A 115 10.22 -2.55 -19.07
N ALA A 116 9.20 -2.73 -18.23
CA ALA A 116 8.32 -3.91 -18.26
C ALA A 116 6.93 -3.47 -17.78
N GLU A 117 6.20 -2.77 -18.65
CA GLU A 117 5.06 -1.92 -18.26
C GLU A 117 3.95 -2.69 -17.51
N ASP A 118 3.86 -4.01 -17.69
CA ASP A 118 2.84 -4.85 -17.04
C ASP A 118 3.36 -5.78 -15.94
N ALA A 119 4.68 -5.83 -15.69
CA ALA A 119 5.26 -6.71 -14.69
C ALA A 119 4.91 -6.21 -13.28
N ARG A 120 4.11 -6.98 -12.54
CA ARG A 120 3.67 -6.62 -11.17
C ARG A 120 3.40 -7.86 -10.34
N PHE A 121 3.61 -7.75 -9.04
CA PHE A 121 3.14 -8.76 -8.11
C PHE A 121 1.62 -8.78 -8.06
N LEU A 122 1.05 -9.97 -8.26
CA LEU A 122 -0.36 -10.25 -8.01
C LEU A 122 -0.58 -10.57 -6.54
N ARG A 123 0.37 -11.29 -5.92
CA ARG A 123 0.44 -11.51 -4.47
C ARG A 123 1.90 -11.67 -4.02
N PRO A 124 2.27 -11.13 -2.85
CA PRO A 124 1.50 -10.17 -2.08
C PRO A 124 1.34 -8.86 -2.87
N VAL A 125 0.29 -8.09 -2.56
CA VAL A 125 0.16 -6.70 -3.06
C VAL A 125 0.82 -5.72 -2.09
N GLU A 126 1.09 -4.50 -2.55
CA GLU A 126 1.77 -3.49 -1.74
C GLU A 126 1.00 -3.22 -0.43
N GLY A 127 1.69 -3.34 0.70
CA GLY A 127 1.13 -3.20 2.04
C GLY A 127 0.26 -4.36 2.51
N GLU A 128 0.15 -5.47 1.75
CA GLU A 128 -0.63 -6.63 2.17
C GLU A 128 -0.10 -7.21 3.48
N VAL A 129 -1.02 -7.60 4.37
CA VAL A 129 -0.68 -8.39 5.56
C VAL A 129 -0.97 -9.86 5.27
N VAL A 130 0.07 -10.68 5.16
CA VAL A 130 -0.01 -12.13 4.94
C VAL A 130 0.14 -12.88 6.25
N GLY A 131 -0.51 -14.04 6.40
CA GLY A 131 -0.37 -14.88 7.59
C GLY A 131 0.91 -15.72 7.54
N ALA A 132 1.53 -16.05 8.68
CA ALA A 132 2.83 -16.72 8.83
C ALA A 132 2.94 -18.19 8.33
N GLY A 133 2.10 -18.60 7.37
CA GLY A 133 2.05 -19.96 6.85
C GLY A 133 2.85 -20.16 5.56
N ARG A 134 2.41 -21.08 4.70
CA ARG A 134 2.97 -21.22 3.36
C ARG A 134 2.65 -19.97 2.54
N HIS A 135 3.69 -19.29 2.06
CA HIS A 135 3.56 -18.09 1.26
C HIS A 135 3.79 -18.41 -0.21
N ARG A 136 2.84 -18.00 -1.04
CA ARG A 136 2.97 -18.04 -2.50
C ARG A 136 3.14 -16.62 -3.01
N LEU A 137 4.26 -16.38 -3.68
CA LEU A 137 4.51 -15.18 -4.46
C LEU A 137 4.01 -15.44 -5.88
N ALA A 138 3.23 -14.50 -6.43
CA ALA A 138 2.68 -14.59 -7.78
C ALA A 138 2.79 -13.23 -8.45
N TRP A 139 3.09 -13.22 -9.74
CA TRP A 139 3.27 -12.01 -10.54
C TRP A 139 2.67 -12.19 -11.94
N THR A 140 2.57 -11.09 -12.69
CA THR A 140 2.20 -11.15 -14.10
C THR A 140 3.36 -11.74 -14.91
N PRO A 141 3.09 -12.64 -15.87
CA PRO A 141 4.13 -13.17 -16.76
C PRO A 141 4.83 -12.03 -17.52
N VAL A 142 6.14 -12.13 -17.69
CA VAL A 142 6.92 -11.21 -18.53
C VAL A 142 7.14 -11.88 -19.89
N GLU A 143 6.72 -11.22 -20.96
CA GLU A 143 6.90 -11.73 -22.32
C GLU A 143 8.40 -11.93 -22.63
N GLY A 144 8.74 -13.08 -23.24
CA GLY A 144 10.12 -13.44 -23.56
C GLY A 144 10.93 -14.03 -22.39
N ALA A 145 10.43 -13.99 -21.15
CA ALA A 145 11.14 -14.58 -20.01
C ALA A 145 11.06 -16.11 -20.03
N SER A 146 12.22 -16.77 -19.97
CA SER A 146 12.33 -18.23 -19.83
C SER A 146 12.30 -18.68 -18.37
N GLY A 147 12.52 -17.76 -17.44
CA GLY A 147 12.46 -18.01 -16.01
C GLY A 147 12.47 -16.72 -15.19
N TYR A 148 12.32 -16.89 -13.88
CA TYR A 148 12.23 -15.80 -12.92
C TYR A 148 13.17 -16.07 -11.75
N ARG A 149 13.76 -14.99 -11.22
CA ARG A 149 14.47 -14.99 -9.95
C ARG A 149 13.73 -14.10 -8.98
N VAL A 150 13.46 -14.62 -7.80
CA VAL A 150 12.77 -13.88 -6.73
C VAL A 150 13.69 -13.80 -5.53
N GLU A 151 13.84 -12.61 -4.98
CA GLU A 151 14.60 -12.37 -3.77
C GLU A 151 13.69 -11.75 -2.71
N LEU A 152 13.77 -12.23 -1.47
CA LEU A 152 13.04 -11.69 -0.34
C LEU A 152 14.04 -11.04 0.62
N ARG A 153 13.79 -9.78 0.97
CA ARG A 153 14.55 -9.01 1.94
C ARG A 153 13.70 -8.59 3.12
N ASP A 154 14.32 -8.43 4.28
CA ASP A 154 13.66 -7.85 5.46
C ASP A 154 13.67 -6.30 5.43
N SER A 155 13.22 -5.68 6.52
CA SER A 155 13.17 -4.23 6.67
C SER A 155 14.54 -3.57 6.77
N GLN A 156 15.60 -4.32 7.08
CA GLN A 156 16.98 -3.85 7.07
C GLN A 156 17.64 -4.00 5.68
N GLY A 157 16.95 -4.65 4.75
CA GLY A 157 17.47 -4.94 3.42
C GLY A 157 18.33 -6.21 3.36
N GLU A 158 18.36 -7.00 4.44
CA GLU A 158 19.08 -8.27 4.48
C GLU A 158 18.32 -9.33 3.71
N ARG A 159 19.05 -10.17 2.96
CA ARG A 159 18.45 -11.23 2.15
C ARG A 159 18.03 -12.38 3.05
N VAL A 160 16.71 -12.60 3.13
CA VAL A 160 16.10 -13.70 3.89
C VAL A 160 15.96 -14.96 3.03
N TRP A 161 15.64 -14.78 1.74
CA TRP A 161 15.46 -15.90 0.82
C TRP A 161 15.72 -15.48 -0.63
N SER A 162 16.11 -16.44 -1.46
CA SER A 162 16.17 -16.30 -2.91
C SER A 162 15.79 -17.62 -3.56
N GLY A 163 15.07 -17.55 -4.67
CA GLY A 163 14.67 -18.72 -5.43
C GLY A 163 14.48 -18.42 -6.91
N GLU A 164 14.44 -19.49 -7.69
CA GLU A 164 14.18 -19.42 -9.13
C GLU A 164 12.89 -20.20 -9.45
N SER A 165 12.17 -19.73 -10.46
CA SER A 165 10.94 -20.38 -10.92
C SER A 165 10.83 -20.29 -12.43
N ALA A 166 10.43 -21.38 -13.07
CA ALA A 166 10.07 -21.40 -14.49
C ALA A 166 8.64 -20.88 -14.74
N SER A 167 7.87 -20.64 -13.68
CA SER A 167 6.48 -20.17 -13.73
C SER A 167 6.35 -18.79 -13.10
N PRO A 168 5.28 -18.01 -13.41
CA PRO A 168 5.03 -16.69 -12.84
C PRO A 168 4.55 -16.74 -11.36
N SER A 169 5.04 -17.72 -10.62
CA SER A 169 4.83 -17.85 -9.18
C SER A 169 5.94 -18.66 -8.54
N ALA A 170 6.25 -18.37 -7.28
CA ALA A 170 7.17 -19.14 -6.45
C ALA A 170 6.55 -19.41 -5.07
N GLU A 171 6.77 -20.60 -4.54
CA GLU A 171 6.41 -20.95 -3.16
C GLU A 171 7.63 -20.78 -2.26
N LEU A 172 7.44 -20.11 -1.12
CA LEU A 172 8.47 -20.07 -0.09
C LEU A 172 8.61 -21.45 0.55
N PRO A 173 9.85 -21.97 0.68
CA PRO A 173 10.09 -23.18 1.45
C PRO A 173 9.61 -23.01 2.90
N VAL A 174 9.09 -24.09 3.50
CA VAL A 174 8.65 -24.10 4.90
C VAL A 174 9.77 -23.81 5.91
N THR A 175 11.03 -23.90 5.48
CA THR A 175 12.21 -23.55 6.27
C THR A 175 12.43 -22.05 6.38
N VAL A 176 11.81 -21.25 5.51
CA VAL A 176 11.85 -19.79 5.57
C VAL A 176 10.78 -19.31 6.52
N ALA A 177 11.14 -19.18 7.81
CA ALA A 177 10.25 -18.63 8.82
C ALA A 177 10.22 -17.10 8.71
N LEU A 178 9.06 -16.54 8.38
CA LEU A 178 8.85 -15.10 8.40
C LEU A 178 8.28 -14.66 9.76
N GLU A 179 8.86 -13.62 10.33
CA GLU A 179 8.53 -13.13 11.66
C GLU A 179 7.24 -12.29 11.64
N PRO A 180 6.25 -12.60 12.50
CA PRO A 180 5.04 -11.78 12.62
C PRO A 180 5.36 -10.36 13.10
N GLY A 181 4.83 -9.37 12.39
CA GLY A 181 5.06 -7.95 12.63
C GLY A 181 6.15 -7.35 11.76
N THR A 182 6.95 -8.17 11.09
CA THR A 182 8.06 -7.73 10.24
C THR A 182 7.59 -7.41 8.83
N GLU A 183 8.16 -6.36 8.27
CA GLU A 183 7.98 -5.96 6.88
C GLU A 183 9.05 -6.58 6.01
N TYR A 184 8.63 -7.12 4.88
CA TYR A 184 9.48 -7.77 3.90
C TYR A 184 9.26 -7.14 2.53
N ARG A 185 10.32 -7.16 1.72
CA ARG A 185 10.29 -6.72 0.33
C ARG A 185 10.65 -7.88 -0.59
N ALA A 186 9.72 -8.27 -1.46
CA ALA A 186 10.00 -9.21 -2.54
C ALA A 186 10.47 -8.42 -3.78
N LEU A 187 11.53 -8.91 -4.41
CA LEU A 187 12.17 -8.35 -5.60
C LEU A 187 12.08 -9.40 -6.71
N LEU A 188 11.66 -8.99 -7.89
CA LEU A 188 11.56 -9.85 -9.07
C LEU A 188 12.62 -9.47 -10.10
N GLY A 189 13.20 -10.48 -10.72
CA GLY A 189 13.98 -10.38 -11.96
C GLY A 189 13.64 -11.53 -12.90
N THR A 190 14.04 -11.41 -14.16
CA THR A 190 13.80 -12.43 -15.19
C THR A 190 15.10 -13.06 -15.68
N GLN A 191 14.96 -14.16 -16.40
CA GLN A 191 16.00 -14.77 -17.22
C GLN A 191 15.48 -14.78 -18.67
N PRO A 192 16.19 -14.15 -19.63
CA PRO A 192 17.40 -13.34 -19.45
C PRO A 192 17.11 -12.01 -18.70
N ALA A 193 18.14 -11.43 -18.07
CA ALA A 193 17.98 -10.32 -17.11
C ALA A 193 17.77 -8.93 -17.76
N ASP A 194 17.93 -8.84 -19.07
CA ASP A 194 17.69 -7.65 -19.89
C ASP A 194 16.20 -7.30 -20.01
N LEU A 195 15.31 -8.29 -19.93
CA LEU A 195 13.85 -8.06 -19.96
C LEU A 195 13.35 -7.39 -18.68
N LEU A 196 13.83 -7.87 -17.53
CA LEU A 196 13.56 -7.29 -16.22
C LEU A 196 14.74 -7.54 -15.29
N PRO A 197 15.56 -6.50 -14.99
CA PRO A 197 16.69 -6.66 -14.09
C PRO A 197 16.22 -7.00 -12.68
N PRO A 198 17.05 -7.67 -11.86
CA PRO A 198 16.71 -7.97 -10.47
C PRO A 198 16.28 -6.71 -9.70
N GLY A 199 15.08 -6.74 -9.14
CA GLY A 199 14.51 -5.62 -8.40
C GLY A 199 13.85 -4.55 -9.26
N GLY A 200 13.75 -4.75 -10.58
CA GLY A 200 12.98 -3.87 -11.46
C GLY A 200 11.49 -3.83 -11.10
N VAL A 201 10.98 -4.90 -10.47
CA VAL A 201 9.67 -4.93 -9.80
C VAL A 201 9.89 -5.35 -8.35
N SER A 202 9.26 -4.63 -7.43
CA SER A 202 9.28 -4.98 -6.01
C SER A 202 7.92 -4.78 -5.36
N VAL A 203 7.64 -5.53 -4.30
CA VAL A 203 6.48 -5.33 -3.46
C VAL A 203 6.86 -5.43 -1.99
N ALA A 204 6.40 -4.49 -1.17
CA ALA A 204 6.51 -4.55 0.28
C ALA A 204 5.24 -5.12 0.90
N PHE A 205 5.39 -6.02 1.86
CA PHE A 205 4.28 -6.65 2.57
C PHE A 205 4.68 -6.95 4.01
N ARG A 206 3.69 -7.22 4.87
CA ARG A 206 3.92 -7.53 6.28
C ARG A 206 3.43 -8.91 6.61
N VAL A 207 4.11 -9.57 7.53
CA VAL A 207 3.60 -10.81 8.12
C VAL A 207 2.81 -10.46 9.36
N GLY A 208 1.59 -10.98 9.48
CA GLY A 208 0.68 -10.68 10.58
C GLY A 208 0.15 -11.93 11.25
N SER A 209 -0.29 -11.76 12.50
CA SER A 209 -1.14 -12.77 13.13
C SER A 209 -2.46 -12.91 12.34
N PRO A 210 -3.14 -14.07 12.39
CA PRO A 210 -4.41 -14.27 11.70
C PRO A 210 -5.44 -13.18 12.01
N LEU A 211 -5.45 -12.68 13.26
CA LEU A 211 -6.32 -11.59 13.69
C LEU A 211 -5.96 -10.24 13.04
N ARG A 212 -4.67 -9.93 12.87
CA ARG A 212 -4.24 -8.73 12.13
C ARG A 212 -4.57 -8.84 10.63
N VAL A 213 -4.43 -10.02 10.03
CA VAL A 213 -4.84 -10.25 8.64
C VAL A 213 -6.33 -9.99 8.48
N ALA A 214 -7.16 -10.52 9.39
CA ALA A 214 -8.60 -10.30 9.38
C ALA A 214 -8.97 -8.81 9.56
N LEU A 215 -8.38 -8.13 10.54
CA LEU A 215 -8.61 -6.70 10.78
C LEU A 215 -8.15 -5.83 9.61
N HIS A 216 -7.01 -6.16 9.00
CA HIS A 216 -6.51 -5.44 7.82
C HIS A 216 -7.49 -5.56 6.66
N ARG A 217 -8.00 -6.78 6.37
CA ARG A 217 -9.02 -6.97 5.33
C ARG A 217 -10.31 -6.23 5.64
N LEU A 218 -10.80 -6.28 6.88
CA LEU A 218 -11.98 -5.54 7.32
C LEU A 218 -11.83 -4.03 7.13
N ARG A 219 -10.64 -3.47 7.42
CA ARG A 219 -10.39 -2.03 7.23
C ARG A 219 -10.45 -1.59 5.77
N TRP A 220 -10.10 -2.46 4.83
CA TRP A 220 -10.12 -2.17 3.40
C TRP A 220 -11.45 -2.52 2.71
N THR A 221 -12.36 -3.23 3.39
CA THR A 221 -13.74 -3.37 2.92
C THR A 221 -14.49 -2.05 3.09
N SER A 222 -15.41 -1.74 2.17
CA SER A 222 -16.09 -0.44 2.10
C SER A 222 -16.66 -0.01 3.47
N PRO A 223 -16.82 1.30 3.74
CA PRO A 223 -17.34 1.80 5.01
C PRO A 223 -18.70 1.19 5.40
N VAL A 224 -19.49 0.73 4.41
CA VAL A 224 -20.75 0.00 4.64
C VAL A 224 -20.50 -1.33 5.36
N LEU A 225 -19.44 -2.07 5.00
CA LEU A 225 -19.08 -3.35 5.63
C LEU A 225 -18.39 -3.18 6.99
N GLN A 226 -17.70 -2.07 7.23
CA GLN A 226 -17.12 -1.76 8.54
C GLN A 226 -18.20 -1.62 9.63
N GLY A 227 -19.33 -0.99 9.33
CA GLY A 227 -20.47 -0.91 10.24
C GLY A 227 -21.04 -2.29 10.60
N VAL A 228 -21.07 -3.20 9.62
CA VAL A 228 -21.55 -4.58 9.79
C VAL A 228 -20.62 -5.41 10.68
N GLY A 229 -19.32 -5.31 10.47
CA GLY A 229 -18.32 -6.06 11.24
C GLY A 229 -18.35 -5.73 12.73
N LEU A 230 -18.52 -4.45 13.09
CA LEU A 230 -18.62 -4.02 14.49
C LEU A 230 -19.89 -4.55 15.17
N VAL A 231 -21.02 -4.58 14.47
CA VAL A 231 -22.28 -5.13 15.00
C VAL A 231 -22.16 -6.65 15.23
N ALA A 232 -21.54 -7.39 14.30
CA ALA A 232 -21.34 -8.83 14.46
C ALA A 232 -20.38 -9.18 15.61
N ALA A 233 -19.27 -8.44 15.76
CA ALA A 233 -18.34 -8.61 16.86
C ALA A 233 -19.01 -8.30 18.22
N GLY A 234 -19.80 -7.23 18.29
CA GLY A 234 -20.61 -6.90 19.47
C GLY A 234 -21.59 -8.01 19.85
N LEU A 235 -22.30 -8.58 18.86
CA LEU A 235 -23.22 -9.70 19.09
C LEU A 235 -22.50 -10.96 19.58
N LEU A 236 -21.31 -11.27 19.09
CA LEU A 236 -20.49 -12.40 19.56
C LEU A 236 -20.04 -12.23 21.01
N ILE A 237 -19.65 -11.01 21.40
CA ILE A 237 -19.29 -10.70 22.79
C ILE A 237 -20.52 -10.83 23.69
N VAL A 238 -21.67 -10.29 23.30
CA VAL A 238 -22.92 -10.41 24.07
C VAL A 238 -23.33 -11.88 24.20
N PHE A 239 -23.24 -12.65 23.12
CA PHE A 239 -23.59 -14.07 23.13
C PHE A 239 -22.67 -14.91 24.02
N THR A 240 -21.36 -14.62 24.01
CA THR A 240 -20.39 -15.34 24.86
C THR A 240 -20.53 -14.98 26.34
N VAL A 241 -20.84 -13.72 26.67
CA VAL A 241 -21.13 -13.29 28.04
C VAL A 241 -22.42 -13.95 28.55
N PHE A 242 -23.48 -13.96 27.73
CA PHE A 242 -24.77 -14.54 28.13
C PHE A 242 -24.70 -16.06 28.33
N ARG A 243 -23.87 -16.76 27.55
CA ARG A 243 -23.68 -18.22 27.67
C ARG A 243 -22.86 -18.62 28.91
N ARG A 244 -22.07 -17.72 29.50
CA ARG A 244 -21.29 -18.00 30.73
C ARG A 244 -22.07 -17.76 32.03
N GLY A 245 -23.21 -17.07 31.96
CA GLY A 245 -24.05 -16.73 33.12
C GLY A 245 -25.22 -17.68 33.39
N ARG A 246 -25.33 -18.78 32.65
CA ARG A 246 -26.26 -19.90 32.90
C ARG A 246 -25.46 -21.15 33.21
#